data_AF-A0A5K1DGM4-F1
#
_entry.id   AF-A0A5K1DGM4-F1
#
_cell.length_a   1.000
_cell.length_b   1.000
_cell.length_c   1.000
_cell.angle_alpha   90.00
_cell.angle_beta   90.00
_cell.angle_gamma   90.00
#
_symmetry.space_group_name_H-M   'P 1'
#
loop_
_entity.id
_entity.type
_entity.pdbx_description
1 polymer ?
#
loop_
_entity_poly.entity_id
_entity_poly.type
_entity_poly.pdbx_seq_one_letter_code
_entity_poly.pdbx_strand_id
1 'polypeptide(L)' 'VCTKLLPWRNSPLIMSQCGSKGSLINICQMIGCVGQQSVGGRRAPNGFMERSLPHFLRNDKSPA' A
#
# COMPACT_ATOMS: atom_id res chain seq x y z
N VAL A 1 0.71 -10.95 11.07
CA VAL A 1 0.98 -12.01 10.06
C VAL A 1 2.27 -11.72 9.31
N CYS A 2 2.40 -10.56 8.66
CA CYS A 2 3.59 -10.16 7.89
C CYS A 2 4.94 -10.30 8.63
N THR A 3 5.00 -9.99 9.92
CA THR A 3 6.26 -10.03 10.68
C THR A 3 6.67 -11.40 11.22
N LYS A 4 5.79 -12.42 11.11
CA LYS A 4 6.06 -13.76 11.68
C LYS A 4 7.20 -14.49 10.98
N LEU A 5 7.45 -14.18 9.71
CA LEU A 5 8.49 -14.80 8.88
C LEU A 5 9.80 -14.00 8.87
N LEU A 6 9.84 -12.83 9.54
CA LEU A 6 11.04 -12.00 9.57
C LEU A 6 12.01 -12.53 10.64
N PRO A 7 13.33 -12.57 10.34
CA PRO A 7 14.33 -12.89 11.35
C PRO A 7 14.32 -11.89 12.51
N TRP A 8 14.67 -12.34 13.70
CA TRP A 8 14.70 -11.50 14.90
C TRP A 8 15.73 -10.35 14.83
N ARG A 9 16.76 -10.46 13.98
CA ARG A 9 17.76 -9.39 13.70
C ARG A 9 17.36 -8.43 12.58
N ASN A 10 16.12 -8.48 12.10
CA ASN A 10 15.68 -7.58 11.03
C ASN A 10 15.64 -6.12 11.53
N SER A 11 16.46 -5.24 10.96
CA SER A 11 16.59 -3.86 11.44
C SER A 11 15.27 -3.06 11.39
N PRO A 12 14.46 -3.12 10.32
CA PRO A 12 13.14 -2.46 10.29
C PRO A 12 12.18 -2.97 11.37
N LEU A 13 12.17 -4.28 11.65
CA LEU A 13 11.38 -4.88 12.71
C LEU A 13 11.80 -4.36 14.09
N ILE A 14 13.10 -4.37 14.38
CA ILE A 14 13.64 -3.86 15.64
C ILE A 14 13.30 -2.38 15.80
N MET A 15 13.50 -1.57 14.76
CA MET A 15 13.23 -0.13 14.77
C MET A 15 11.75 0.19 15.06
N SER A 16 10.83 -0.60 14.50
CA SER A 16 9.39 -0.47 14.78
C SER A 16 9.02 -0.97 16.17
N GLN A 17 9.67 -2.02 16.69
CA GLN A 17 9.38 -2.59 18.00
C GLN A 17 9.94 -1.75 19.16
N CYS A 18 11.11 -1.13 18.99
CA CYS A 18 11.70 -0.25 19.99
C CYS A 18 11.08 1.15 19.99
N GLY A 19 10.15 1.45 19.06
CA GLY A 19 9.46 2.72 18.97
C GLY A 19 10.30 3.88 18.44
N SER A 20 11.49 3.61 17.86
CA SER A 20 12.35 4.65 17.31
C SER A 20 11.74 5.28 16.06
N LYS A 21 11.38 4.47 15.06
CA LYS A 21 10.76 4.94 13.82
C LYS A 21 10.05 3.81 13.08
N GLY A 22 9.02 4.19 12.34
CA GLY A 22 8.25 3.25 11.54
C GLY A 22 7.25 2.47 12.40
N SER A 23 6.33 1.85 11.71
CA SER A 23 5.23 1.11 12.29
C SER A 23 5.03 -0.20 11.54
N LEU A 24 4.19 -1.07 12.10
CA LEU A 24 3.87 -2.35 11.48
C LEU A 24 3.37 -2.19 10.03
N ILE A 25 2.58 -1.14 9.73
CA ILE A 25 2.06 -0.94 8.37
C ILE A 25 3.19 -0.61 7.38
N ASN A 26 4.23 0.12 7.79
CA ASN A 26 5.37 0.39 6.92
C ASN A 26 6.07 -0.91 6.54
N ILE A 27 6.28 -1.82 7.49
CA ILE A 27 6.89 -3.13 7.23
C ILE A 27 5.99 -3.96 6.30
N CYS A 28 4.70 -4.06 6.60
CA CYS A 28 3.74 -4.79 5.77
C CYS A 28 3.70 -4.28 4.33
N GLN A 29 3.75 -2.96 4.12
CA GLN A 29 3.75 -2.35 2.80
C GLN A 29 5.05 -2.59 2.02
N MET A 30 6.18 -2.75 2.72
CA MET A 30 7.46 -3.06 2.07
C MET A 30 7.60 -4.53 1.66
N ILE A 31 7.00 -5.47 2.38
CA ILE A 31 7.19 -6.92 2.14
C ILE A 31 5.97 -7.64 1.55
N GLY A 32 4.77 -7.04 1.67
CA GLY A 32 3.51 -7.63 1.22
C GLY A 32 2.95 -6.86 0.03
N CYS A 33 2.04 -5.93 0.30
CA CYS A 33 1.50 -5.03 -0.72
C CYS A 33 1.26 -3.64 -0.11
N VAL A 34 1.37 -2.62 -0.95
CA VAL A 34 1.15 -1.22 -0.54
C VAL A 34 -0.33 -0.98 -0.17
N GLY A 35 -1.25 -1.67 -0.86
CA GLY A 35 -2.68 -1.47 -0.74
C GLY A 35 -3.21 -0.35 -1.64
N GLN A 36 -4.48 -0.02 -1.47
CA GLN A 36 -5.15 1.01 -2.25
C GLN A 36 -4.73 2.41 -1.81
N GLN A 37 -4.29 3.24 -2.76
CA GLN A 37 -4.08 4.67 -2.53
C GLN A 37 -5.39 5.44 -2.72
N SER A 38 -5.72 6.32 -1.78
CA SER A 38 -6.92 7.17 -1.83
C SER A 38 -6.56 8.63 -2.14
N VAL A 39 -7.42 9.29 -2.91
CA VAL A 39 -7.32 10.71 -3.26
C VAL A 39 -8.60 11.40 -2.79
N GLY A 40 -8.50 12.35 -1.85
CA GLY A 40 -9.67 13.01 -1.26
C GLY A 40 -10.66 12.03 -0.58
N GLY A 41 -10.14 10.94 0.01
CA GLY A 41 -10.95 9.91 0.66
C GLY A 41 -11.66 8.93 -0.29
N ARG A 42 -11.42 9.01 -1.60
CA ARG A 42 -12.00 8.10 -2.62
C ARG A 42 -10.91 7.37 -3.39
N ARG A 43 -11.28 6.34 -4.15
CA ARG A 43 -10.38 5.73 -5.17
C ARG A 43 -9.98 6.78 -6.20
N ALA A 44 -8.90 6.51 -6.93
CA ALA A 44 -8.42 7.39 -8.01
C ALA A 44 -9.60 7.83 -8.89
N PRO A 45 -9.87 9.15 -9.01
CA PRO A 45 -11.01 9.64 -9.76
C PRO A 45 -10.82 9.42 -11.26
N ASN A 46 -11.91 9.54 -12.02
CA ASN A 46 -11.85 9.55 -13.48
C ASN A 46 -11.25 10.89 -13.95
N GLY A 47 -9.97 10.88 -14.30
CA GLY A 47 -9.28 12.03 -14.90
C GLY A 47 -9.49 12.14 -16.42
N PHE A 48 -10.05 11.12 -17.06
CA PHE A 48 -10.37 11.06 -18.49
C PHE A 48 -11.87 10.77 -18.70
N MET A 49 -12.34 10.70 -19.96
CA MET A 49 -13.73 10.33 -20.29
C MET A 49 -14.13 8.97 -19.69
N GLU A 50 -14.73 9.02 -18.50
CA GLU A 50 -15.24 7.88 -17.72
C GLU A 50 -14.19 6.81 -17.38
N ARG A 51 -12.92 7.19 -17.23
CA ARG A 51 -11.84 6.28 -16.84
C ARG A 51 -10.71 6.99 -16.09
N SER A 52 -9.94 6.25 -15.30
CA SER A 52 -8.83 6.79 -14.52
C SER A 52 -7.59 7.11 -15.36
N LEU A 53 -7.23 6.24 -16.33
CA LEU A 53 -6.07 6.41 -17.21
C LEU A 53 -6.42 5.99 -18.66
N PRO A 54 -5.69 6.47 -19.68
CA PRO A 54 -5.96 6.14 -21.09
C PRO A 54 -5.78 4.65 -21.43
N HIS A 55 -5.10 3.90 -20.55
CA HIS A 55 -4.85 2.46 -20.70
C HIS A 55 -6.05 1.58 -20.29
N PHE A 56 -7.01 2.10 -19.53
CA PHE A 56 -8.19 1.33 -19.10
C PHE A 56 -9.36 1.50 -20.06
N LEU A 57 -10.24 0.50 -20.07
CA LEU A 57 -11.54 0.56 -20.74
C LEU A 57 -12.44 1.58 -20.04
N ARG A 58 -13.40 2.14 -20.78
CA ARG A 58 -14.38 3.08 -20.22
C ARG A 58 -15.23 2.37 -19.16
N ASN A 59 -15.50 3.06 -18.06
CA ASN A 59 -16.26 2.56 -16.91
C ASN A 59 -15.62 1.38 -16.15
N ASP A 60 -14.37 1.02 -16.43
CA ASP A 60 -13.66 0.01 -15.65
C ASP A 60 -13.36 0.53 -14.23
N LYS A 61 -13.80 -0.24 -13.23
CA LYS A 61 -13.63 0.07 -11.80
C LYS A 61 -12.89 -1.04 -11.07
N SER A 62 -12.40 -2.05 -11.77
CA SER A 62 -11.64 -3.13 -11.16
C SER A 62 -10.37 -2.58 -10.48
N PRO A 63 -9.87 -3.24 -9.43
CA PRO A 63 -8.48 -3.11 -9.04
C PRO A 63 -7.59 -3.54 -10.21
N ALA A 64 -6.52 -2.79 -10.47
CA ALA A 64 -5.49 -3.19 -11.42
C ALA A 64 -4.71 -4.42 -10.93
#